data_AF-A0A553SR41-F1
#
_entry.id   AF-A0A553SR41-F1
#
_cell.length_a   1.000
_cell.length_b   1.000
_cell.length_c   1.000
_cell.angle_alpha   90.00
_cell.angle_beta   90.00
_cell.angle_gamma   90.00
#
_symmetry.space_group_name_H-M   'P 1'
#
loop_
_entity.id
_entity.type
_entity.pdbx_description
1 polymer ?
#
loop_
_entity_poly.entity_id
_entity_poly.type
_entity_poly.pdbx_seq_one_letter_code
_entity_poly.pdbx_strand_id
1 'polypeptide(L)'
;MNKSPNLLFFSYKSAWIFFSCILILNLFVVPFLTYIGVNQQVALFLINTLGISASLTYVVVRVEGKLIKHKHKHSFSLFMSLLIVSSIVCSILVFQ
;
A
#
# COMPACT_ATOMS: atom_id res chain seq x y z
N MET A 1 34.15 -0.24 8.67
CA MET A 1 33.49 0.21 7.42
C MET A 1 31.99 0.30 7.70
N ASN A 2 31.50 1.51 7.98
CA ASN A 2 30.13 1.76 8.43
C ASN A 2 29.18 1.60 7.23
N LYS A 3 28.49 0.45 7.13
CA LYS A 3 27.46 0.24 6.11
C LYS A 3 26.27 1.11 6.50
N SER A 4 26.20 2.33 5.97
CA SER A 4 25.01 3.16 6.07
C SER A 4 23.79 2.32 5.69
N PRO A 5 22.70 2.33 6.48
CA PRO A 5 21.48 1.67 6.09
C PRO A 5 21.07 2.25 4.73
N ASN A 6 20.85 1.37 3.76
CA ASN A 6 20.40 1.73 2.42
C ASN A 6 18.94 2.18 2.53
N LEU A 7 18.72 3.32 3.18
CA LEU A 7 17.42 3.93 3.36
C LEU A 7 16.91 4.25 1.96
N LEU A 8 15.83 3.57 1.58
CA LEU A 8 15.11 3.85 0.35
C LEU A 8 14.51 5.26 0.50
N PHE A 9 15.29 6.28 0.12
CA PHE A 9 14.79 7.64 0.06
C PHE A 9 13.64 7.66 -0.92
N PHE A 10 12.46 7.92 -0.37
CA PHE A 10 11.21 8.00 -1.09
C PHE A 10 11.19 9.34 -1.83
N SER A 11 11.13 9.29 -3.16
CA SER A 11 11.06 10.52 -3.95
C SER A 11 9.75 11.28 -3.65
N TYR A 12 9.80 12.60 -3.50
CA TYR A 12 8.59 13.40 -3.26
C TYR A 12 7.48 13.16 -4.31
N LYS A 13 7.89 12.90 -5.56
CA LYS A 13 6.98 12.56 -6.67
C LYS A 13 6.26 11.21 -6.45
N SER A 14 6.96 10.25 -5.85
CA SER A 14 6.44 8.91 -5.58
C SER A 14 5.44 8.95 -4.41
N ALA A 15 5.70 9.77 -3.39
CA ALA A 15 4.76 10.05 -2.29
C ALA A 15 3.46 10.69 -2.74
N TRP A 16 3.54 11.65 -3.65
CA TRP A 16 2.36 12.32 -4.19
C TRP A 16 1.44 11.34 -4.94
N ILE A 17 2.03 10.43 -5.73
CA ILE A 17 1.30 9.39 -6.46
C ILE A 17 0.68 8.39 -5.48
N PHE A 18 1.43 7.95 -4.47
CA PHE A 18 0.94 7.03 -3.43
C PHE A 18 -0.29 7.60 -2.71
N PHE A 19 -0.17 8.84 -2.22
CA PHE A 19 -1.23 9.49 -1.45
C PHE A 19 -2.48 9.73 -2.30
N SER A 20 -2.29 10.22 -3.53
CA SER A 20 -3.40 10.43 -4.48
C SER A 20 -4.12 9.13 -4.81
N CYS A 21 -3.39 8.03 -5.00
CA CYS A 21 -3.96 6.73 -5.33
C CYS A 21 -4.82 6.18 -4.18
N ILE A 22 -4.33 6.27 -2.94
CA ILE A 22 -5.11 5.87 -1.75
C ILE A 22 -6.35 6.74 -1.58
N LEU A 23 -6.21 8.05 -1.77
CA LEU A 23 -7.33 8.97 -1.59
C LEU A 23 -8.45 8.67 -2.60
N ILE A 24 -8.11 8.44 -3.87
CA ILE A 24 -9.09 8.05 -4.90
C ILE A 24 -9.73 6.70 -4.58
N LEU A 25 -8.93 5.70 -4.17
CA LEU A 25 -9.45 4.39 -3.75
C LEU A 25 -10.42 4.51 -2.58
N ASN A 26 -10.08 5.26 -1.54
CA ASN A 26 -10.98 5.48 -0.41
C ASN A 26 -12.25 6.24 -0.82
N LEU A 27 -12.11 7.30 -1.62
CA LEU A 27 -13.22 8.19 -1.94
C LEU A 27 -14.25 7.54 -2.87
N PHE A 28 -13.83 6.70 -3.81
CA PHE A 28 -14.72 6.06 -4.77
C PHE A 28 -15.08 4.62 -4.40
N VAL A 29 -14.11 3.82 -3.95
CA VAL A 29 -14.30 2.38 -3.77
C VAL A 29 -15.01 2.08 -2.45
N VAL A 30 -14.79 2.87 -1.39
CA VAL A 30 -15.50 2.68 -0.10
C VAL A 30 -17.00 2.90 -0.25
N PRO A 31 -17.49 4.06 -0.71
CA PRO A 31 -18.92 4.27 -0.85
C PRO A 31 -19.55 3.32 -1.87
N PHE A 32 -18.81 2.90 -2.90
CA PHE A 32 -19.27 1.90 -3.85
C PHE A 32 -19.47 0.51 -3.20
N LEU A 33 -18.52 0.06 -2.36
CA LEU A 33 -18.66 -1.19 -1.61
C LEU A 33 -19.78 -1.09 -0.56
N THR A 34 -19.91 0.05 0.10
CA THR A 34 -21.01 0.30 1.05
C THR A 34 -22.37 0.30 0.35
N TYR A 35 -22.45 0.81 -0.88
CA TYR A 35 -23.66 0.76 -1.70
C TYR A 35 -24.04 -0.66 -2.14
N ILE A 36 -23.07 -1.56 -2.30
CA ILE A 36 -23.28 -2.99 -2.57
C ILE A 36 -23.73 -3.76 -1.31
N GLY A 37 -23.82 -3.10 -0.16
CA GLY A 37 -24.26 -3.71 1.10
C GLY A 37 -23.13 -4.27 1.95
N VAL A 38 -21.87 -3.97 1.62
CA VAL A 38 -20.72 -4.31 2.46
C VAL A 38 -20.67 -3.37 3.66
N ASN A 39 -20.54 -3.92 4.87
CA ASN A 39 -20.38 -3.12 6.08
C ASN A 39 -19.22 -2.12 5.91
N GLN A 40 -19.45 -0.84 6.23
CA GLN A 40 -18.52 0.27 6.01
C GLN A 40 -17.15 0.01 6.67
N GLN A 41 -17.14 -0.61 7.85
CA GLN A 41 -15.91 -1.02 8.55
C GLN A 41 -15.09 -2.03 7.76
N VAL A 42 -15.75 -3.02 7.15
CA VAL A 42 -15.12 -4.07 6.35
C VAL A 42 -14.64 -3.51 5.00
N ALA A 43 -15.41 -2.59 4.40
CA ALA A 43 -15.01 -1.90 3.18
C ALA A 43 -13.75 -1.05 3.39
N LEU A 44 -13.70 -0.26 4.48
CA LEU A 44 -12.53 0.53 4.86
C LEU A 44 -11.31 -0.35 5.15
N PHE A 45 -11.51 -1.48 5.84
CA PHE A 45 -10.45 -2.45 6.11
C PHE A 45 -9.84 -3.01 4.82
N LEU A 46 -10.68 -3.49 3.90
CA LEU A 46 -10.25 -4.08 2.62
C LEU A 46 -9.51 -3.07 1.76
N ILE A 47 -10.06 -1.87 1.63
CA ILE A 47 -9.52 -0.84 0.73
C ILE A 47 -8.24 -0.24 1.30
N ASN A 48 -8.13 -0.01 2.61
CA ASN A 48 -6.88 0.47 3.18
C ASN A 48 -5.79 -0.61 3.13
N THR A 49 -6.10 -1.86 3.47
CA THR A 49 -5.11 -2.96 3.46
C THR A 49 -4.60 -3.23 2.05
N LEU A 50 -5.49 -3.40 1.08
CA LEU A 50 -5.12 -3.66 -0.32
C LEU A 50 -4.59 -2.40 -1.00
N GLY A 51 -5.20 -1.25 -0.74
CA GLY A 51 -4.79 0.03 -1.33
C GLY A 51 -3.40 0.45 -0.90
N ILE A 52 -3.06 0.34 0.38
CA ILE A 52 -1.72 0.67 0.89
C ILE A 52 -0.68 -0.31 0.33
N SER A 53 -0.92 -1.62 0.43
CA SER A 53 0.03 -2.63 -0.04
C SER A 53 0.27 -2.56 -1.55
N ALA A 54 -0.79 -2.41 -2.35
CA ALA A 54 -0.70 -2.33 -3.81
C ALA A 54 -0.09 -0.99 -4.26
N SER A 55 -0.53 0.14 -3.68
CA SER A 55 -0.01 1.47 -4.06
C SER A 55 1.46 1.60 -3.71
N LEU A 56 1.87 1.14 -2.52
CA LEU A 56 3.28 1.23 -2.11
C LEU A 56 4.16 0.33 -2.97
N THR A 57 3.71 -0.91 -3.25
CA THR A 57 4.44 -1.83 -4.14
C THR A 57 4.56 -1.27 -5.55
N TYR A 58 3.48 -0.72 -6.10
CA TYR A 58 3.47 -0.09 -7.42
C TYR A 58 4.45 1.08 -7.51
N VAL A 59 4.41 1.97 -6.51
CA VAL A 59 5.28 3.16 -6.46
C VAL A 59 6.76 2.76 -6.36
N VAL A 60 7.09 1.77 -5.51
CA VAL A 60 8.47 1.28 -5.36
C VAL A 60 8.99 0.60 -6.63
N VAL A 61 8.17 -0.19 -7.32
CA VAL A 61 8.58 -0.90 -8.55
C VAL A 61 8.67 0.04 -9.74
N ARG A 62 7.64 0.87 -9.96
CA ARG A 62 7.46 1.61 -11.21
C ARG A 62 8.05 3.02 -11.18
N VAL A 63 7.95 3.71 -10.05
CA VAL A 63 8.41 5.11 -9.94
C VAL A 63 9.86 5.20 -9.51
N GLU A 64 10.27 4.38 -8.54
CA GLU A 64 11.68 4.40 -8.09
C GLU A 64 12.60 3.56 -8.98
N GLY A 65 12.06 2.60 -9.74
CA GLY A 65 12.84 1.73 -10.62
C GLY A 65 13.94 0.89 -9.93
N LYS A 66 14.06 0.98 -8.60
CA LYS A 66 15.11 0.34 -7.80
C LYS A 66 15.06 -1.19 -7.86
N LEU A 67 13.92 -1.78 -8.22
CA LEU A 67 13.72 -3.22 -8.33
C LEU A 67 13.79 -3.77 -9.77
N ILE A 68 14.12 -2.94 -10.77
CA ILE A 68 14.13 -3.36 -12.18
C ILE A 68 15.25 -4.37 -12.48
N LYS A 69 16.33 -4.41 -11.69
CA LYS A 69 17.49 -5.28 -11.95
C LYS A 69 17.38 -6.72 -11.42
N HIS A 70 16.49 -7.03 -10.47
CA HIS A 70 16.37 -8.40 -9.93
C HIS A 70 14.91 -8.81 -9.72
N LYS A 71 14.43 -9.66 -10.65
CA LYS A 71 13.31 -10.63 -10.57
C LYS A 71 12.12 -10.27 -9.67
N HIS A 72 10.94 -10.20 -10.31
CA HIS A 72 9.55 -10.25 -9.81
C HIS A 72 9.30 -10.87 -8.40
N LYS A 73 10.08 -11.89 -7.98
CA LYS A 73 10.07 -12.48 -6.63
C LYS A 73 10.26 -11.47 -5.49
N HIS A 74 11.13 -10.48 -5.64
CA HIS A 74 11.41 -9.54 -4.54
C HIS A 74 10.28 -8.52 -4.36
N SER A 75 9.66 -8.08 -5.46
CA SER A 75 8.47 -7.22 -5.40
C SER A 75 7.28 -7.92 -4.76
N PHE A 76 7.07 -9.21 -5.04
CA PHE A 76 6.00 -9.99 -4.44
C PHE A 76 6.22 -10.22 -2.95
N SER A 77 7.49 -10.46 -2.54
CA SER A 77 7.86 -10.54 -1.12
C SER A 77 7.58 -9.25 -0.36
N LEU A 78 7.91 -8.09 -0.96
CA LEU A 78 7.60 -6.78 -0.39
C LEU A 78 6.09 -6.54 -0.31
N PHE A 79 5.34 -6.90 -1.35
CA PHE A 79 3.89 -6.82 -1.32
C PHE A 79 3.30 -7.65 -0.20
N MET A 80 3.74 -8.90 -0.03
CA MET A 80 3.26 -9.80 1.02
C MET A 80 3.60 -9.30 2.44
N SER A 81 4.81 -8.79 2.67
CA SER A 81 5.17 -8.23 3.97
C SER A 81 4.37 -6.96 4.29
N LEU A 82 4.16 -6.08 3.30
CA LEU A 82 3.31 -4.91 3.44
C LEU A 82 1.84 -5.27 3.68
N LEU A 83 1.35 -6.33 3.04
CA LEU A 83 -0.02 -6.80 3.22
C LEU A 83 -0.23 -7.32 4.65
N ILE A 84 0.72 -8.09 5.19
CA ILE A 84 0.66 -8.56 6.58
C ILE A 84 0.68 -7.39 7.57
N VAL A 85 1.61 -6.44 7.41
CA VAL A 85 1.72 -5.30 8.33
C VAL A 85 0.48 -4.39 8.24
N SER A 86 0.03 -4.08 7.02
CA SER A 86 -1.18 -3.26 6.83
C SER A 86 -2.43 -3.95 7.35
N SER A 87 -2.55 -5.28 7.19
CA SER A 87 -3.67 -6.04 7.75
C SER A 87 -3.69 -5.98 9.27
N ILE A 88 -2.54 -6.10 9.95
CA ILE A 88 -2.47 -6.02 11.41
C ILE A 88 -2.88 -4.62 11.89
N VAL A 89 -2.35 -3.57 11.27
CA VAL A 89 -2.65 -2.17 11.64
C VAL A 89 -4.12 -1.84 11.38
N CYS A 90 -4.68 -2.25 10.23
CA CYS A 90 -6.08 -2.04 9.93
C CYS A 90 -7.00 -2.86 10.83
N SER A 91 -6.62 -4.06 11.25
CA SER A 91 -7.42 -4.86 12.19
C SER A 91 -7.52 -4.16 13.55
N ILE A 92 -6.40 -3.59 14.02
CA ILE A 92 -6.37 -2.81 15.27
C ILE A 92 -7.24 -1.55 15.14
N LEU A 93 -7.14 -0.81 14.04
CA LEU A 93 -7.92 0.42 13.84
C LEU A 93 -9.44 0.21 13.66
N VAL A 94 -9.85 -0.94 13.13
CA VAL A 94 -11.26 -1.22 12.82
C VAL A 94 -11.99 -1.93 13.96
N PHE A 95 -11.29 -2.76 14.75
CA PHE A 95 -11.86 -3.53 15.87
C PHE A 95 -11.56 -2.92 17.25
N GLN A 96 -11.05 -1.70 17.30
CA GLN A 96 -10.95 -0.89 18.51
C GLN A 96 -12.18 0.00 18.67
#